data_AF-A0AAC9AVC1-F1
#
_entry.id   AF-A0AAC9AVC1-F1
#
_cell.length_a   1.000
_cell.length_b   1.000
_cell.length_c   1.000
_cell.angle_alpha   90.00
_cell.angle_beta   90.00
_cell.angle_gamma   90.00
#
_symmetry.space_group_name_H-M   'P 1'
#
loop_
_entity.id
_entity.type
_entity.pdbx_description
1 polymer ?
#
loop_
_entity_poly.entity_id
_entity_poly.type
_entity_poly.pdbx_seq_one_letter_code
_entity_poly.pdbx_strand_id
1 'polypeptide(L)'
;MRVRVMTSPNSDTRLDGWQDISTAPKDGTEFQARIPGNGEDNVIAWVDDLIDSNGDYCGGWAFTRDQEPPDCWTDGYCWAVNEDGDQSVQPTHWMPLPPPPVSEEKP
;
A
#
# COMPACT_ATOMS: atom_id res chain seq x y z
N MET A 1 44.57 18.59 -7.47
CA MET A 1 43.47 17.68 -7.86
C MET A 1 42.60 17.44 -6.64
N ARG A 2 41.36 17.94 -6.64
CA ARG A 2 40.39 17.71 -5.54
C ARG A 2 39.62 16.43 -5.85
N VAL A 3 39.80 15.42 -5.01
CA VAL A 3 39.02 14.19 -5.03
C VAL A 3 37.59 14.55 -4.61
N ARG A 4 36.61 14.27 -5.47
CA ARG A 4 35.20 14.42 -5.13
C ARG A 4 34.84 13.35 -4.11
N VAL A 5 34.46 13.77 -2.91
CA VAL A 5 33.80 12.91 -1.92
C VAL A 5 32.48 12.48 -2.56
N MET A 6 32.34 11.20 -2.85
CA MET A 6 31.03 10.61 -3.14
C MET A 6 30.28 10.56 -1.81
N THR A 7 29.57 11.63 -1.48
CA THR A 7 28.47 11.56 -0.52
C THR A 7 27.39 10.68 -1.13
N SER A 8 27.40 9.39 -0.77
CA SER A 8 26.22 8.53 -0.92
C SER A 8 25.07 9.20 -0.15
N PRO A 9 23.95 9.57 -0.79
CA PRO A 9 22.76 9.92 -0.05
C PRO A 9 22.07 8.63 0.39
N ASN A 10 21.45 8.71 1.57
CA ASN A 10 20.51 7.74 2.13
C ASN A 10 21.15 6.67 3.02
N SER A 11 21.56 7.12 4.20
CA SER A 11 21.37 6.35 5.44
C SER A 11 19.87 6.07 5.59
N ASP A 12 19.41 4.96 5.01
CA ASP A 12 18.00 4.55 4.98
C ASP A 12 17.59 3.94 6.33
N THR A 13 16.69 4.63 7.01
CA THR A 13 16.07 4.21 8.25
C THR A 13 15.02 3.13 7.97
N ARG A 14 15.41 1.86 7.74
CA ARG A 14 14.45 0.73 7.66
C ARG A 14 15.05 -0.57 8.19
N LEU A 15 15.13 -0.72 9.52
CA LEU A 15 15.59 -1.96 10.16
C LEU A 15 14.49 -3.04 10.26
N ASP A 16 13.30 -2.76 9.73
CA ASP A 16 12.05 -3.46 9.94
C ASP A 16 11.31 -3.83 8.64
N GLY A 17 11.87 -3.52 7.47
CA GLY A 17 11.33 -3.90 6.15
C GLY A 17 10.15 -3.05 5.64
N TRP A 18 9.62 -2.16 6.49
CA TRP A 18 8.55 -1.23 6.13
C TRP A 18 9.03 -0.09 5.24
N GLN A 19 8.28 0.17 4.18
CA GLN A 19 8.52 1.20 3.18
C GLN A 19 7.41 2.24 3.18
N ASP A 20 7.70 3.46 2.73
CA ASP A 20 6.71 4.54 2.58
C ASP A 20 5.70 4.16 1.50
N ILE A 21 4.40 4.38 1.77
CA ILE A 21 3.32 3.98 0.84
C ILE A 21 3.46 4.60 -0.56
N SER A 22 4.11 5.76 -0.69
CA SER A 22 4.33 6.40 -1.99
C SER A 22 5.22 5.58 -2.94
N THR A 23 5.95 4.60 -2.40
CA THR A 23 6.79 3.68 -3.18
C THR A 23 6.16 2.30 -3.38
N ALA A 24 4.91 2.11 -2.96
CA ALA A 24 4.20 0.85 -3.11
C ALA A 24 3.88 0.54 -4.58
N PRO A 25 3.86 -0.74 -4.96
CA PRO A 25 3.49 -1.14 -6.32
C PRO A 25 2.03 -0.76 -6.62
N LYS A 26 1.81 -0.20 -7.81
CA LYS A 26 0.48 0.18 -8.33
C LYS A 26 0.06 -0.68 -9.52
N ASP A 27 0.52 -1.93 -9.55
CA ASP A 27 0.34 -2.89 -10.64
C ASP A 27 -0.59 -4.06 -10.24
N GLY A 28 -1.32 -3.91 -9.12
CA GLY A 28 -2.15 -4.96 -8.55
C GLY A 28 -1.41 -5.96 -7.66
N THR A 29 -0.09 -5.81 -7.46
CA THR A 29 0.66 -6.67 -6.53
C THR A 29 0.17 -6.47 -5.10
N GLU A 30 -0.18 -7.57 -4.42
CA GLU A 30 -0.55 -7.58 -3.01
C GLU A 30 0.65 -7.26 -2.10
N PHE A 31 0.41 -6.46 -1.06
CA PHE A 31 1.39 -6.20 -0.01
C PHE A 31 0.71 -6.01 1.35
N GLN A 32 1.51 -6.11 2.41
CA GLN A 32 1.05 -5.81 3.77
C GLN A 32 1.17 -4.31 4.02
N ALA A 33 0.13 -3.70 4.59
CA ALA A 33 0.01 -2.27 4.79
C ALA A 33 -0.29 -1.87 6.23
N ARG A 34 0.28 -0.73 6.62
CA ARG A 34 -0.04 -0.05 7.87
C ARG A 34 -1.07 1.04 7.62
N ILE A 35 -2.27 0.85 8.17
CA ILE A 35 -3.39 1.79 8.06
C ILE A 35 -3.65 2.38 9.45
N PRO A 36 -3.53 3.70 9.65
CA PRO A 36 -3.83 4.34 10.93
C PRO A 36 -5.22 3.95 11.45
N GLY A 37 -5.32 3.48 12.69
CA GLY A 37 -6.60 3.04 13.26
C GLY A 37 -7.06 1.63 12.85
N ASN A 38 -6.44 1.00 11.84
CA ASN A 38 -6.79 -0.36 11.35
C ASN A 38 -5.64 -1.37 11.47
N GLY A 39 -4.56 -1.02 12.18
CA GLY A 39 -3.44 -1.93 12.42
C GLY A 39 -2.43 -2.04 11.27
N GLU A 40 -1.68 -3.14 11.26
CA GLU A 40 -0.49 -3.35 10.41
C GLU A 40 -0.53 -4.66 9.61
N ASP A 41 -1.57 -5.47 9.75
CA ASP A 41 -1.77 -6.79 9.13
C ASP A 41 -2.72 -6.74 7.91
N ASN A 42 -2.93 -5.54 7.36
CA ASN A 42 -3.84 -5.29 6.23
C ASN A 42 -3.20 -5.76 4.93
N VAL A 43 -3.86 -6.63 4.17
CA VAL A 43 -3.39 -7.03 2.83
C VAL A 43 -4.21 -6.33 1.76
N ILE A 44 -3.55 -5.41 1.07
CA ILE A 44 -4.17 -4.56 0.06
C ILE A 44 -3.41 -4.64 -1.26
N ALA A 45 -4.07 -4.20 -2.33
CA ALA A 45 -3.46 -3.99 -3.63
C ALA A 45 -4.05 -2.74 -4.28
N TRP A 46 -3.34 -2.21 -5.28
CA TRP A 46 -3.87 -1.15 -6.14
C TRP A 46 -4.89 -1.74 -7.10
N VAL A 47 -6.09 -1.16 -7.12
CA VAL A 47 -7.10 -1.44 -8.13
C VAL A 47 -7.12 -0.25 -9.08
N ASP A 48 -6.79 -0.53 -10.35
CA ASP A 48 -6.89 0.43 -11.45
C ASP A 48 -8.31 0.41 -12.06
N ASP A 49 -8.56 1.26 -13.05
CA ASP A 49 -9.83 1.35 -13.78
C ASP A 49 -11.07 1.70 -12.90
N LEU A 50 -10.84 2.34 -11.75
CA LEU A 50 -11.92 2.96 -10.98
C LEU A 50 -12.32 4.30 -11.64
N ILE A 51 -13.56 4.73 -11.42
CA ILE A 51 -14.08 5.98 -11.99
C ILE A 51 -14.44 6.90 -10.83
N ASP A 52 -13.91 8.13 -10.84
CA ASP A 52 -14.25 9.14 -9.85
C ASP A 52 -15.59 9.84 -10.18
N SER A 53 -16.02 10.77 -9.33
CA SER A 53 -17.27 11.53 -9.53
C SER A 53 -17.27 12.45 -10.75
N ASN A 54 -16.11 12.77 -11.32
CA ASN A 54 -15.98 13.54 -12.55
C ASN A 54 -16.06 12.64 -13.80
N GLY A 55 -16.07 11.32 -13.63
CA GLY A 55 -15.99 10.36 -14.72
C GLY A 55 -14.56 10.10 -15.20
N ASP A 56 -13.55 10.54 -14.46
CA ASP A 56 -12.15 10.33 -14.78
C ASP A 56 -11.65 9.01 -14.21
N TYR A 57 -10.80 8.32 -14.99
CA TYR A 57 -10.17 7.10 -14.53
C TYR A 57 -9.19 7.39 -13.40
N CYS A 58 -9.33 6.67 -12.30
CA CYS A 58 -8.45 6.70 -11.15
C CYS A 58 -8.19 5.28 -10.63
N GLY A 59 -7.37 5.19 -9.60
CA GLY A 59 -7.16 3.94 -8.88
C GLY A 59 -7.18 4.18 -7.39
N GLY A 60 -7.36 3.09 -6.64
CA GLY A 60 -7.53 3.11 -5.20
C GLY A 60 -6.93 1.87 -4.56
N TRP A 61 -6.65 1.96 -3.27
CA TRP A 61 -6.25 0.79 -2.50
C TRP A 61 -7.48 -0.01 -2.09
N ALA A 62 -7.46 -1.32 -2.26
CA ALA A 62 -8.53 -2.20 -1.83
C ALA A 62 -7.98 -3.38 -1.05
N PHE A 63 -8.74 -3.88 -0.08
CA PHE A 63 -8.45 -5.17 0.55
C PHE A 63 -8.61 -6.28 -0.48
N THR A 64 -7.64 -7.19 -0.50
CA THR A 64 -7.62 -8.37 -1.40
C THR A 64 -7.96 -9.66 -0.68
N ARG A 65 -8.12 -9.58 0.64
CA ARG A 65 -8.44 -10.69 1.53
C ARG A 65 -9.67 -10.35 2.36
N ASP A 66 -10.23 -11.36 3.00
CA ASP A 66 -11.39 -11.22 3.90
C ASP A 66 -10.95 -10.49 5.18
N GLN A 67 -10.98 -9.16 5.12
CA GLN A 67 -10.60 -8.24 6.18
C GLN A 67 -11.60 -7.08 6.18
N GLU A 68 -11.97 -6.61 7.38
CA GLU A 68 -12.88 -5.47 7.53
C GLU A 68 -12.14 -4.18 7.16
N PRO A 69 -12.60 -3.42 6.13
CA PRO A 69 -12.02 -2.14 5.80
C PRO A 69 -12.37 -1.09 6.86
N PRO A 70 -11.60 0.01 6.98
CA PRO A 70 -12.01 1.15 7.78
C PRO A 70 -13.38 1.68 7.34
N ASP A 71 -14.23 2.10 8.28
CA ASP A 71 -15.58 2.65 7.99
C ASP A 71 -15.58 3.83 6.99
N CYS A 72 -14.44 4.53 6.85
CA CYS A 72 -14.25 5.64 5.92
C CYS A 72 -13.84 5.23 4.49
N TRP A 73 -13.71 3.92 4.24
CA TRP A 73 -13.48 3.38 2.90
C TRP A 73 -14.83 3.03 2.29
N THR A 74 -15.17 3.70 1.20
CA THR A 74 -16.45 3.52 0.53
C THR A 74 -16.34 2.36 -0.46
N ASP A 75 -17.30 1.43 -0.42
CA ASP A 75 -17.33 0.21 -1.24
C ASP A 75 -16.08 -0.67 -1.12
N GLY A 76 -15.37 -0.58 0.02
CA GLY A 76 -14.12 -1.32 0.26
C GLY A 76 -12.87 -0.71 -0.40
N TYR A 77 -13.00 0.49 -1.00
CA TYR A 77 -11.91 1.22 -1.63
C TYR A 77 -11.47 2.42 -0.80
N CYS A 78 -10.15 2.61 -0.75
CA CYS A 78 -9.50 3.78 -0.21
C CYS A 78 -9.45 4.88 -1.27
N TRP A 79 -10.29 5.90 -1.11
CA TRP A 79 -10.33 7.03 -2.03
C TRP A 79 -9.38 8.14 -1.56
N ALA A 80 -8.69 8.80 -2.50
CA ALA A 80 -7.90 9.98 -2.18
C ALA A 80 -8.80 11.11 -1.63
N VAL A 81 -9.99 11.25 -2.23
CA VAL A 81 -11.12 12.08 -1.80
C VAL A 81 -12.39 11.40 -2.36
N ASN A 82 -13.43 11.22 -1.54
CA ASN A 82 -14.72 10.69 -2.01
C ASN A 82 -15.65 11.80 -2.53
N GLU A 83 -16.89 11.45 -2.93
CA GLU A 83 -17.86 12.41 -3.50
C GLU A 83 -18.24 13.55 -2.54
N ASP A 84 -18.13 13.31 -1.23
CA ASP A 84 -18.44 14.29 -0.17
C ASP A 84 -17.24 15.19 0.19
N GLY A 85 -16.09 14.99 -0.45
CA GLY A 85 -14.85 15.74 -0.15
C GLY A 85 -14.06 15.18 1.03
N ASP A 86 -14.48 14.04 1.58
CA ASP A 86 -13.81 13.38 2.70
C ASP A 86 -12.68 12.47 2.22
N GLN A 87 -11.56 12.50 2.94
CA GLN A 87 -10.42 11.64 2.67
C GLN A 87 -10.59 10.33 3.44
N SER A 88 -10.49 9.19 2.74
CA SER A 88 -10.30 7.92 3.42
C SER A 88 -8.99 7.92 4.18
N VAL A 89 -8.94 7.21 5.31
CA VAL A 89 -7.68 6.99 6.02
C VAL A 89 -6.73 6.22 5.12
N GLN A 90 -5.65 6.89 4.72
CA GLN A 90 -4.67 6.35 3.78
C GLN A 90 -3.73 5.36 4.49
N PRO A 91 -3.32 4.27 3.82
CA PRO A 91 -2.16 3.52 4.27
C PRO A 91 -0.93 4.43 4.32
N THR A 92 -0.05 4.21 5.28
CA THR A 92 1.16 5.05 5.47
C THR A 92 2.44 4.33 5.11
N HIS A 93 2.47 3.00 5.28
CA HIS A 93 3.62 2.17 5.00
C HIS A 93 3.21 0.84 4.39
N TRP A 94 4.13 0.19 3.68
CA TRP A 94 3.96 -1.14 3.10
C TRP A 94 5.19 -2.03 3.29
N MET A 95 5.00 -3.34 3.21
CA MET A 95 6.09 -4.30 3.05
C MET A 95 5.63 -5.47 2.17
N PRO A 96 6.53 -6.11 1.40
CA PRO A 96 6.15 -7.27 0.60
C PRO A 96 5.61 -8.40 1.49
N LEU A 97 4.66 -9.16 0.97
CA LEU A 97 4.17 -10.35 1.64
C LEU A 97 5.30 -11.39 1.78
N PRO A 98 5.30 -12.20 2.86
CA PRO A 98 6.19 -13.33 2.95
C PRO A 98 5.94 -14.29 1.78
N PRO A 99 6.98 -15.00 1.29
CA PRO A 99 6.78 -16.03 0.29
C PRO A 99 5.77 -17.07 0.81
N PRO A 100 4.96 -17.67 -0.08
CA PRO A 100 4.05 -18.73 0.33
C PRO A 100 4.86 -19.86 0.99
N PRO A 101 4.28 -20.57 1.97
CA PRO A 101 4.97 -21.70 2.60
C PRO A 101 5.36 -22.69 1.50
N VAL A 102 6.64 -23.10 1.49
CA VAL A 102 7.12 -24.14 0.59
C VAL A 102 6.29 -25.39 0.91
N SER A 103 5.46 -25.83 -0.04
CA SER A 103 4.68 -27.04 0.15
C SER A 103 5.68 -28.19 0.28
N GLU A 104 5.85 -28.74 1.49
CA GLU A 104 6.47 -30.04 1.64
C GLU A 104 5.55 -31.04 0.94
N GLU A 105 5.86 -31.35 -0.31
CA GLU A 105 5.33 -32.50 -1.01
C GLU A 105 5.70 -33.73 -0.17
N LYS A 106 4.74 -34.18 0.64
CA LYS A 106 4.87 -35.40 1.41
C LYS A 106 5.06 -36.55 0.42
N PRO A 107 6.18 -37.30 0.48
CA PRO A 107 6.45 -38.41 -0.42
C PRO A 107 5.44 -39.56 -0.26
#